data_AF-A0A2D5RN26-F1
#
_entry.id   AF-A0A2D5RN26-F1
#
_cell.length_a   1.000
_cell.length_b   1.000
_cell.length_c   1.000
_cell.angle_alpha   90.00
_cell.angle_beta   90.00
_cell.angle_gamma   90.00
#
_symmetry.space_group_name_H-M   'P 1'
#
loop_
_entity.id
_entity.type
_entity.pdbx_description
1 polymer ?
#
loop_
_entity_poly.entity_id
_entity_poly.type
_entity_poly.pdbx_seq_one_letter_code
_entity_poly.pdbx_strand_id
1 'polypeptide(L)'
;MNHENDFKDNILDCLYETDCFIEYMSVNSGRTLEGWFTLAGDKKIKQYNTSDTIVCWDIENNKWEDIRTNTISRWQRRMEWKRST
;
A
#
# COMPACT_ATOMS: atom_id res chain seq x y z
N MET A 1 -14.99 6.16 -17.68
CA MET A 1 -13.67 5.63 -18.04
C MET A 1 -12.80 5.72 -16.78
N ASN A 2 -12.23 4.60 -16.34
CA ASN A 2 -11.09 4.46 -15.41
C ASN A 2 -11.26 4.67 -13.89
N HIS A 3 -12.27 4.09 -13.24
CA HIS A 3 -12.33 4.03 -11.77
C HIS A 3 -11.19 3.20 -11.12
N GLU A 4 -10.61 2.23 -11.83
CA GLU A 4 -9.52 1.39 -11.29
C GLU A 4 -8.17 2.12 -11.19
N ASN A 5 -7.91 3.10 -12.06
CA ASN A 5 -6.66 3.87 -12.01
C ASN A 5 -6.66 4.80 -10.80
N ASP A 6 -7.80 5.43 -10.51
CA ASP A 6 -7.94 6.32 -9.34
C ASP A 6 -7.60 5.57 -8.04
N PHE A 7 -8.03 4.32 -7.88
CA PHE A 7 -7.75 3.55 -6.66
C PHE A 7 -6.25 3.30 -6.45
N LYS A 8 -5.54 2.88 -7.51
CA LYS A 8 -4.09 2.57 -7.43
C LYS A 8 -3.26 3.82 -7.26
N ASP A 9 -3.59 4.87 -8.00
CA ASP A 9 -2.91 6.17 -7.93
C ASP A 9 -2.99 6.71 -6.49
N ASN A 10 -4.16 6.60 -5.86
CA ASN A 10 -4.37 7.04 -4.48
C ASN A 10 -3.54 6.27 -3.43
N ILE A 11 -3.30 4.97 -3.64
CA ILE A 11 -2.48 4.14 -2.74
C ILE A 11 -1.00 4.49 -2.88
N LEU A 12 -0.50 4.59 -4.11
CA LEU A 12 0.90 4.95 -4.37
C LEU A 12 1.21 6.35 -3.83
N ASP A 13 0.34 7.32 -4.08
CA ASP A 13 0.46 8.66 -3.52
C ASP A 13 0.50 8.62 -1.98
N CYS A 14 -0.38 7.83 -1.35
CA CYS A 14 -0.35 7.65 0.10
C CYS A 14 0.99 7.08 0.59
N LEU A 15 1.53 6.06 -0.07
CA LEU A 15 2.80 5.44 0.30
C LEU A 15 3.97 6.41 0.14
N TYR A 16 3.98 7.26 -0.89
CA TYR A 16 5.03 8.25 -1.11
C TYR A 16 4.99 9.41 -0.12
N GLU A 17 3.81 9.76 0.37
CA GLU A 17 3.59 10.89 1.28
C GLU A 17 3.69 10.50 2.76
N THR A 18 3.21 9.32 3.14
CA THR A 18 3.05 8.93 4.54
C THR A 18 3.02 7.40 4.73
N ASP A 19 2.59 6.96 5.91
CA ASP A 19 2.34 5.56 6.20
C ASP A 19 0.92 5.20 5.77
N CYS A 20 0.79 4.12 5.01
CA CYS A 20 -0.46 3.61 4.49
C CYS A 20 -0.76 2.27 5.15
N PHE A 21 -1.95 2.11 5.72
CA PHE A 21 -2.41 0.78 6.10
C PHE A 21 -2.96 0.09 4.86
N ILE A 22 -2.59 -1.17 4.65
CA ILE A 22 -3.05 -1.97 3.51
C ILE A 22 -3.44 -3.36 4.02
N GLU A 23 -4.66 -3.80 3.69
CA GLU A 23 -5.12 -5.18 3.84
C GLU A 23 -5.14 -5.83 2.46
N TYR A 24 -4.51 -7.00 2.32
CA TYR A 24 -4.40 -7.70 1.06
C TYR A 24 -4.33 -9.22 1.23
N MET A 25 -4.74 -9.96 0.20
CA MET A 25 -4.52 -11.41 0.15
C MET A 25 -3.10 -11.71 -0.34
N SER A 26 -2.32 -12.42 0.49
CA SER A 26 -0.99 -12.90 0.14
C SER A 26 -1.08 -13.98 -0.92
N VAL A 27 -0.41 -13.77 -2.07
CA VAL A 27 -0.34 -14.79 -3.13
C VAL A 27 0.46 -16.02 -2.72
N ASN A 28 1.38 -15.90 -1.77
CA ASN A 28 2.21 -16.99 -1.28
C ASN A 28 1.45 -17.92 -0.32
N SER A 29 0.61 -17.36 0.55
CA SER A 29 -0.05 -18.11 1.62
C SER A 29 -1.56 -18.27 1.44
N GLY A 30 -2.18 -17.49 0.54
CA GLY A 30 -3.63 -17.39 0.38
C GLY A 30 -4.35 -16.74 1.56
N ARG A 31 -3.61 -16.23 2.55
CA ARG A 31 -4.16 -15.58 3.75
C ARG A 31 -4.28 -14.08 3.55
N THR A 32 -5.29 -13.48 4.16
CA THR A 32 -5.36 -12.02 4.34
C THR A 32 -4.28 -11.59 5.31
N LEU A 33 -3.46 -10.64 4.89
CA LEU A 33 -2.45 -9.97 5.68
C LEU A 33 -2.79 -8.47 5.73
N GLU A 34 -2.36 -7.83 6.82
CA GLU A 34 -2.50 -6.39 7.00
C GLU A 34 -1.27 -5.83 7.67
N GLY A 35 -1.02 -4.53 7.48
CA GLY A 35 0.11 -3.85 8.10
C GLY A 35 0.22 -2.39 7.66
N TRP A 36 1.21 -1.70 8.23
CA TRP A 36 1.57 -0.34 7.84
C TRP A 36 2.78 -0.33 6.92
N PHE A 37 2.63 0.36 5.79
CA PHE A 37 3.59 0.38 4.71
C PHE A 37 3.98 1.81 4.34
N THR A 38 5.20 2.00 3.83
CA THR A 38 5.64 3.32 3.36
C THR A 38 6.66 3.26 2.22
N LEU A 39 6.71 4.34 1.46
CA LEU A 39 7.77 4.71 0.50
C LEU A 39 8.30 6.13 0.77
N ALA A 40 7.90 6.75 1.88
CA ALA A 40 8.36 8.08 2.27
C ALA A 40 9.86 8.06 2.68
N GLY A 41 10.52 9.21 2.54
CA GLY A 41 11.94 9.39 2.91
C GLY A 41 12.93 8.79 1.90
N ASP A 42 14.02 8.17 2.41
CA ASP A 42 15.10 7.54 1.61
C ASP A 42 14.63 6.30 0.82
N LYS A 43 13.37 5.87 1.01
CA LYS A 43 12.78 4.66 0.43
C LYS A 43 11.98 4.93 -0.86
N LYS A 44 12.19 6.08 -1.50
CA LYS A 44 11.51 6.46 -2.75
C LYS A 44 12.01 5.64 -3.94
N ILE A 45 11.47 4.44 -4.08
CA ILE A 45 11.57 3.65 -5.31
C ILE A 45 10.56 4.22 -6.31
N LYS A 46 10.97 4.50 -7.55
CA LYS A 46 10.04 4.89 -8.61
C LYS A 46 9.25 3.68 -9.07
N GLN A 47 7.94 3.72 -8.87
CA GLN A 47 7.00 2.71 -9.34
C GLN A 47 6.06 3.33 -10.38
N TYR A 48 5.62 2.50 -11.32
CA TYR A 48 4.75 2.93 -12.40
C TYR A 48 3.35 2.38 -12.17
N ASN A 49 2.33 3.20 -12.41
CA ASN A 49 0.93 2.85 -12.15
C ASN A 49 0.42 1.71 -13.05
N THR A 50 1.14 1.41 -14.13
CA THR A 50 0.89 0.25 -14.99
C THR A 50 1.32 -1.08 -14.36
N SER A 51 2.09 -1.04 -13.27
CA SER A 51 2.47 -2.24 -12.53
C SER A 51 1.26 -2.85 -11.84
N ASP A 52 1.15 -4.17 -11.91
CA ASP A 52 0.15 -4.92 -11.13
C ASP A 52 0.62 -5.17 -9.69
N THR A 53 1.87 -4.80 -9.38
CA THR A 53 2.55 -5.04 -8.12
C THR A 53 3.06 -3.73 -7.53
N ILE A 54 2.82 -3.54 -6.23
CA ILE A 54 3.39 -2.47 -5.41
C ILE A 54 4.44 -3.07 -4.50
N VAL A 55 5.67 -2.56 -4.59
CA VAL A 55 6.76 -2.88 -3.68
C VAL A 55 6.80 -1.80 -2.61
N CYS A 56 6.61 -2.15 -1.34
CA CYS A 56 6.60 -1.16 -0.25
C CYS A 56 7.32 -1.68 0.99
N TRP A 57 7.77 -0.76 1.83
CA TRP A 57 8.44 -1.11 3.08
C TRP A 57 7.41 -1.40 4.15
N ASP A 58 7.38 -2.63 4.64
CA ASP A 58 6.64 -3.04 5.83
C ASP A 58 7.34 -2.47 7.07
N ILE A 59 6.69 -1.52 7.72
CA ILE A 59 7.25 -0.77 8.84
C ILE A 59 7.37 -1.68 10.07
N GLU A 60 6.42 -2.58 10.27
CA GLU A 60 6.30 -3.40 11.49
C GLU A 60 7.26 -4.59 11.43
N ASN A 61 7.43 -5.19 10.25
CA ASN A 61 8.31 -6.34 10.05
C ASN A 61 9.69 -5.96 9.48
N ASN A 62 9.94 -4.67 9.22
CA ASN A 62 11.22 -4.13 8.78
C ASN A 62 11.78 -4.84 7.52
N LYS A 63 10.92 -5.03 6.52
CA LYS A 63 11.23 -5.74 5.27
C LYS A 63 10.54 -5.09 4.06
N TRP A 64 11.03 -5.39 2.86
CA TRP A 64 10.31 -5.09 1.63
C TRP A 64 9.24 -6.15 1.38
N GLU A 65 8.06 -5.72 0.93
CA GLU A 65 6.92 -6.58 0.63
C GLU A 65 6.39 -6.27 -0.79
N ASP A 66 6.02 -7.34 -1.51
CA ASP A 66 5.46 -7.27 -2.86
C ASP A 66 3.95 -7.54 -2.80
N ILE A 67 3.14 -6.50 -3.00
CA ILE A 67 1.68 -6.56 -2.89
C ILE A 67 1.06 -6.50 -4.28
N ARG A 68 0.27 -7.51 -4.65
CA ARG A 68 -0.51 -7.50 -5.89
C ARG A 68 -1.71 -6.56 -5.72
N THR A 69 -1.82 -5.58 -6.60
CA THR A 69 -2.85 -4.53 -6.52
C THR A 69 -4.27 -5.06 -6.53
N ASN A 70 -4.52 -6.15 -7.26
CA ASN A 70 -5.83 -6.80 -7.33
C ASN A 70 -6.19 -7.63 -6.08
N THR A 71 -5.24 -7.86 -5.17
CA THR A 71 -5.50 -8.56 -3.90
C THR A 71 -5.75 -7.62 -2.74
N ILE A 72 -5.61 -6.30 -2.93
CA ILE A 72 -5.88 -5.28 -1.93
C ILE A 72 -7.39 -5.15 -1.74
N SER A 73 -7.87 -5.48 -0.55
CA SER A 73 -9.28 -5.35 -0.16
C SER A 73 -9.58 -4.01 0.50
N ARG A 74 -8.59 -3.41 1.18
CA ARG A 74 -8.74 -2.14 1.91
C ARG A 74 -7.42 -1.41 2.04
N TRP A 75 -7.47 -0.08 2.05
CA TRP A 75 -6.35 0.76 2.46
C TRP A 75 -6.85 2.05 3.13
N GLN A 76 -5.97 2.72 3.87
CA GLN A 76 -6.27 3.99 4.54
C GLN A 76 -4.98 4.78 4.87
N ARG A 77 -5.06 6.12 4.85
CA ARG A 77 -3.94 6.99 5.23
C ARG A 77 -3.81 7.07 6.75
N ARG A 78 -2.60 7.12 7.31
CA ARG A 78 -2.39 7.24 8.78
C ARG A 78 -3.05 8.47 9.41
N MET A 79 -3.26 9.56 8.66
CA MET A 79 -3.93 10.79 9.14
C MET A 79 -5.43 10.60 9.41
N GLU A 80 -6.09 9.66 8.75
CA GLU A 80 -7.53 9.43 8.91
C GLU A 80 -7.87 8.68 10.21
N TRP A 81 -6.88 8.02 10.83
CA TRP A 81 -7.04 7.31 12.11
C TRP A 81 -7.27 8.25 13.31
N LYS A 82 -6.78 9.50 13.24
CA LYS A 82 -6.86 10.46 14.36
C LYS A 82 -8.20 11.20 14.49
N ARG A 83 -9.23 10.84 13.70
CA ARG A 83 -10.55 11.51 13.71
C ARG A 83 -11.64 10.76 14.48
N SER A 84 -11.28 9.76 15.28
CA SER A 84 -12.21 8.98 16.10
C SER A 84 -11.83 8.97 17.59
N THR A 85 -11.50 10.13 18.16
CA THR A 85 -11.39 10.35 19.62
C THR A 85 -12.01 11.67 19.99
#